data_AF-A0A2D6Q5W0-F1
#
_entry.id   AF-A0A2D6Q5W0-F1
#
_cell.length_a   1.000
_cell.length_b   1.000
_cell.length_c   1.000
_cell.angle_alpha   90.00
_cell.angle_beta   90.00
_cell.angle_gamma   90.00
#
_symmetry.space_group_name_H-M   'P 1'
#
loop_
_entity.id
_entity.type
_entity.pdbx_description
1 polymer ?
#
loop_
_entity_poly.entity_id
_entity_poly.type
_entity_poly.pdbx_seq_one_letter_code
_entity_poly.pdbx_strand_id
1 'polypeptide(L)'
;MNATILTLLGLAACSSSDYGFNLQKDSTLGGAETGEVSEGDSTDTAFDTGMIIEDTGFEASDYDTGRDTGLIEDTDSTPYETNERWSCSETPAANLGCKTLEDYADCYVNTETGFLNAILVVGEGSSASDSLAMTDLFSAMTYTNSSGVQEPVEMLDAIRYDSEIDDITMNNTILIGSLEVNSLTQSLVGEYHPAPSLKEDEAVVGICTHAIGTSSLVVAGYNDHATRMAAQVIANRKDELQGDVMVVETPNGTYNWESATLRNP
;
A
#
# COMPACT_ATOMS: atom_id res chain seq x y z
N MET A 1 -36.19 -18.27 -46.64
CA MET A 1 -36.43 -17.13 -45.74
C MET A 1 -35.50 -17.30 -44.56
N ASN A 2 -34.32 -16.67 -44.59
CA ASN A 2 -33.37 -16.66 -43.47
C ASN A 2 -33.35 -15.26 -42.90
N ALA A 3 -33.80 -15.10 -41.66
CA ALA A 3 -33.75 -13.86 -40.93
C ALA A 3 -32.43 -13.81 -40.14
N THR A 4 -31.51 -12.95 -40.57
CA THR A 4 -30.31 -12.59 -39.82
C THR A 4 -30.71 -11.59 -38.74
N ILE A 5 -30.59 -11.98 -37.48
CA ILE A 5 -30.76 -11.09 -36.32
C ILE A 5 -29.42 -10.39 -36.09
N LEU A 6 -29.37 -9.10 -36.41
CA LEU A 6 -28.24 -8.22 -36.14
C LEU A 6 -28.49 -7.56 -34.77
N THR A 7 -27.85 -8.08 -33.72
CA THR A 7 -27.92 -7.49 -32.39
C THR A 7 -26.96 -6.30 -32.32
N LEU A 8 -27.53 -5.09 -32.31
CA LEU A 8 -26.81 -3.83 -32.14
C LEU A 8 -26.49 -3.65 -30.65
N LEU A 9 -25.29 -4.00 -30.23
CA LEU A 9 -24.77 -3.63 -28.91
C LEU A 9 -24.38 -2.15 -28.95
N GLY A 10 -25.12 -1.33 -28.22
CA GLY A 10 -24.82 0.10 -28.04
C GLY A 10 -23.58 0.25 -27.16
N LEU A 11 -22.49 0.76 -27.71
CA LEU A 11 -21.41 1.35 -26.94
C LEU A 11 -21.93 2.65 -26.31
N ALA A 12 -22.09 2.65 -24.99
CA ALA A 12 -22.17 3.89 -24.22
C ALA A 12 -20.77 4.52 -24.20
N ALA A 13 -20.59 5.61 -24.94
CA ALA A 13 -19.40 6.44 -24.81
C ALA A 13 -19.43 7.14 -23.45
N CYS A 14 -18.53 6.77 -22.54
CA CYS A 14 -18.20 7.60 -21.39
C CYS A 14 -17.57 8.89 -21.92
N SER A 15 -18.31 9.99 -21.89
CA SER A 15 -17.73 11.33 -22.08
C SER A 15 -16.92 11.67 -20.83
N SER A 16 -15.60 11.75 -20.98
CA SER A 16 -14.71 12.35 -19.99
C SER A 16 -15.15 13.78 -19.72
N SER A 17 -15.62 14.05 -18.50
CA SER A 17 -15.84 15.41 -18.03
C SER A 17 -14.48 16.07 -17.78
N ASP A 18 -14.15 17.06 -18.61
CA ASP A 18 -13.02 17.97 -18.42
C ASP A 18 -13.11 18.65 -17.05
N TYR A 19 -12.37 18.15 -16.06
CA TYR A 19 -12.02 18.94 -14.88
C TYR A 19 -10.86 19.87 -15.25
N GLY A 20 -11.19 21.01 -15.84
CA GLY A 20 -10.26 22.11 -16.05
C GLY A 20 -9.88 22.75 -14.71
N PHE A 21 -8.87 22.20 -14.04
CA PHE A 21 -8.26 22.80 -12.86
C PHE A 21 -7.36 23.97 -13.29
N ASN A 22 -7.87 25.19 -13.13
CA ASN A 22 -7.19 26.41 -13.56
C ASN A 22 -6.29 26.91 -12.42
N LEU A 23 -5.04 26.43 -12.37
CA LEU A 23 -4.01 26.97 -11.48
C LEU A 23 -3.59 28.36 -11.99
N GLN A 24 -4.25 29.40 -11.48
CA GLN A 24 -3.71 30.76 -11.57
C GLN A 24 -2.44 30.82 -10.73
N LYS A 25 -1.31 30.83 -11.41
CA LYS A 25 0.02 31.05 -10.84
C LYS A 25 0.12 32.51 -10.38
N ASP A 26 -0.20 32.77 -9.12
CA ASP A 26 0.08 34.06 -8.47
C ASP A 26 1.60 34.18 -8.28
N SER A 27 2.26 34.73 -9.29
CA SER A 27 3.68 35.06 -9.25
C SER A 27 3.88 36.42 -8.59
N THR A 28 3.74 36.48 -7.26
CA THR A 28 4.15 37.63 -6.47
C THR A 28 5.17 37.20 -5.42
N LEU A 29 6.34 36.73 -5.88
CA LEU A 29 7.51 36.53 -5.03
C LEU A 29 8.12 37.90 -4.70
N GLY A 30 7.86 38.37 -3.49
CA GLY A 30 8.56 39.50 -2.88
C GLY A 30 10.06 39.21 -2.77
N GLY A 31 10.86 40.23 -3.07
CA GLY A 31 12.31 40.14 -3.13
C GLY A 31 12.94 39.67 -1.81
N ALA A 32 13.83 38.69 -1.93
CA ALA A 32 14.73 38.30 -0.85
C ALA A 32 15.76 39.41 -0.62
N GLU A 33 15.69 40.05 0.55
CA GLU A 33 16.78 40.85 1.08
C GLU A 33 17.98 39.93 1.36
N THR A 34 19.13 40.30 0.82
CA THR A 34 20.42 39.68 1.11
C THR A 34 20.87 40.10 2.51
N GLY A 35 20.48 39.33 3.52
CA GLY A 35 21.04 39.41 4.87
C GLY A 35 22.35 38.62 4.95
N GLU A 36 23.47 39.32 5.13
CA GLU A 36 24.77 38.72 5.44
C GLU A 36 24.69 37.95 6.76
N VAL A 37 24.89 36.63 6.71
CA VAL A 37 25.05 35.79 7.90
C VAL A 37 26.51 35.88 8.33
N SER A 38 26.75 36.64 9.39
CA SER A 38 28.01 36.67 10.12
C SER A 38 28.26 35.32 10.80
N GLU A 39 29.37 34.66 10.48
CA GLU A 39 29.85 33.45 11.16
C GLU A 39 30.23 33.80 12.62
N GLY A 40 29.32 33.49 13.54
CA GLY A 40 29.57 33.53 14.97
C GLY A 40 30.18 32.23 15.45
N ASP A 41 31.50 32.25 15.65
CA ASP A 41 32.26 31.28 16.44
C ASP A 41 31.63 31.17 17.84
N SER A 42 31.01 30.04 18.15
CA SER A 42 30.61 29.69 19.52
C SER A 42 31.13 28.29 19.84
N THR A 43 32.30 28.29 20.46
CA THR A 43 32.74 27.21 21.32
C THR A 43 31.89 27.26 22.58
N ASP A 44 30.79 26.49 22.63
CA ASP A 44 30.04 26.35 23.89
C ASP A 44 29.74 24.90 24.27
N THR A 45 30.47 24.56 25.34
CA THR A 45 30.32 23.57 26.41
C THR A 45 29.15 22.57 26.40
N ALA A 46 29.55 21.30 26.49
CA ALA A 46 29.01 20.23 27.33
C ALA A 46 27.60 20.44 27.94
N PHE A 47 26.58 19.87 27.30
CA PHE A 47 25.38 19.42 28.00
C PHE A 47 25.51 17.92 28.32
N ASP A 48 26.21 17.66 29.42
CA ASP A 48 26.04 16.46 30.23
C ASP A 48 24.74 16.63 31.01
N THR A 49 23.65 16.05 30.50
CA THR A 49 22.41 15.93 31.26
C THR A 49 22.10 14.45 31.38
N GLY A 50 22.65 13.85 32.44
CA GLY A 50 22.24 12.54 32.93
C GLY A 50 20.74 12.52 33.15
N MET A 51 20.02 11.87 32.24
CA MET A 51 18.64 11.51 32.41
C MET A 51 18.60 10.30 33.36
N ILE A 52 18.41 10.59 34.64
CA ILE A 52 18.08 9.59 35.65
C ILE A 52 16.61 9.23 35.43
N ILE A 53 16.36 8.08 34.81
CA ILE A 53 15.03 7.47 34.81
C ILE A 53 14.86 6.83 36.18
N GLU A 54 14.15 7.51 37.07
CA GLU A 54 13.69 6.92 38.33
C GLU A 54 12.61 5.88 37.99
N ASP A 55 13.03 4.62 38.07
CA ASP A 55 12.21 3.41 38.06
C ASP A 55 11.16 3.49 39.18
N THR A 56 9.98 3.99 38.83
CA THR A 56 8.82 3.95 39.72
C THR A 56 8.21 2.57 39.59
N GLY A 57 8.60 1.69 40.51
CA GLY A 57 8.14 0.32 40.63
C GLY A 57 6.62 0.21 40.43
N PHE A 58 6.26 -0.36 39.29
CA PHE A 58 4.90 -0.80 39.00
C PHE A 58 4.72 -2.17 39.67
N GLU A 59 4.10 -2.17 40.85
CA GLU A 59 3.68 -3.40 41.51
C GLU A 59 2.58 -4.06 40.67
N ALA A 60 2.94 -5.18 40.03
CA ALA A 60 1.98 -6.06 39.37
C ALA A 60 0.99 -6.58 40.41
N SER A 61 -0.25 -6.09 40.39
CA SER A 61 -1.34 -6.67 41.17
C SER A 61 -1.71 -8.02 40.55
N ASP A 62 -1.58 -9.09 41.33
CA ASP A 62 -2.05 -10.43 41.01
C ASP A 62 -3.53 -10.41 40.63
N TYR A 63 -3.82 -10.40 39.32
CA TYR A 63 -5.16 -10.67 38.81
C TYR A 63 -5.37 -12.18 38.76
N ASP A 64 -5.91 -12.70 39.87
CA ASP A 64 -6.48 -14.05 39.95
C ASP A 64 -7.65 -14.16 38.97
N THR A 65 -7.41 -14.79 37.83
CA THR A 65 -8.44 -15.19 36.86
C THR A 65 -8.72 -16.67 37.02
N GLY A 66 -9.27 -17.05 38.18
CA GLY A 66 -10.03 -18.28 38.35
C GLY A 66 -11.24 -18.31 37.41
N ARG A 67 -11.01 -18.64 36.14
CA ARG A 67 -12.06 -18.95 35.18
C ARG A 67 -11.82 -20.35 34.63
N ASP A 68 -12.41 -21.29 35.35
CA ASP A 68 -12.62 -22.68 34.97
C ASP A 68 -13.44 -22.72 33.67
N THR A 69 -12.77 -22.81 32.52
CA THR A 69 -13.40 -23.06 31.23
C THR A 69 -13.37 -24.56 30.98
N GLY A 70 -14.50 -25.21 31.25
CA GLY A 70 -14.74 -26.60 30.89
C GLY A 70 -14.38 -26.84 29.42
N LEU A 71 -13.39 -27.70 29.23
CA LEU A 71 -12.92 -28.21 27.94
C LEU A 71 -14.07 -28.95 27.26
N ILE A 72 -14.68 -28.33 26.25
CA ILE A 72 -15.40 -29.07 25.21
C ILE A 72 -14.32 -29.44 24.19
N GLU A 73 -13.81 -30.66 24.29
CA GLU A 73 -12.94 -31.26 23.28
C GLU A 73 -13.78 -31.60 22.04
N ASP A 74 -14.06 -30.59 21.21
CA ASP A 74 -14.61 -30.80 19.88
C ASP A 74 -13.49 -31.36 18.99
N THR A 75 -13.42 -32.69 18.94
CA THR A 75 -12.37 -33.49 18.30
C THR A 75 -12.74 -33.88 16.87
N ASP A 76 -13.36 -32.96 16.13
CA ASP A 76 -13.70 -33.18 14.71
C ASP A 76 -13.45 -31.94 13.84
N SER A 77 -12.25 -31.37 13.96
CA SER A 77 -11.73 -30.45 12.95
C SER A 77 -11.05 -31.27 11.86
N THR A 78 -11.81 -31.74 10.88
CA THR A 78 -11.20 -32.13 9.60
C THR A 78 -10.43 -30.92 9.08
N PRO A 79 -9.14 -31.03 8.71
CA PRO A 79 -8.40 -29.91 8.15
C PRO A 79 -9.12 -29.48 6.88
N TYR A 80 -9.79 -28.33 6.92
CA TYR A 80 -10.28 -27.66 5.73
C TYR A 80 -9.03 -27.29 4.92
N GLU A 81 -8.66 -28.14 3.96
CA GLU A 81 -7.71 -27.78 2.90
C GLU A 81 -8.41 -26.80 1.96
N THR A 82 -8.66 -25.58 2.45
CA THR A 82 -9.03 -24.45 1.59
C THR A 82 -7.76 -23.96 0.90
N ASN A 83 -7.28 -24.72 -0.08
CA ASN A 83 -6.35 -24.25 -1.11
C ASN A 83 -7.05 -23.27 -2.07
N GLU A 84 -7.96 -22.46 -1.54
CA GLU A 84 -8.48 -21.34 -2.29
C GLU A 84 -7.32 -20.33 -2.30
N ARG A 85 -6.83 -20.10 -3.52
CA ARG A 85 -5.72 -19.21 -3.79
C ARG A 85 -6.26 -17.80 -3.68
N TRP A 86 -5.59 -16.92 -2.94
CA TRP A 86 -5.97 -15.51 -2.88
C TRP A 86 -6.19 -15.00 -4.32
N SER A 87 -7.43 -14.61 -4.63
CA SER A 87 -7.81 -14.11 -5.95
C SER A 87 -8.65 -12.86 -5.75
N CYS A 88 -8.03 -11.70 -5.94
CA CYS A 88 -8.73 -10.42 -5.97
C CYS A 88 -9.24 -10.07 -7.39
N SER A 89 -9.44 -11.04 -8.27
CA SER A 89 -9.96 -10.77 -9.61
C SER A 89 -11.47 -10.99 -9.64
N GLU A 90 -12.23 -9.91 -9.61
CA GLU A 90 -13.52 -9.92 -10.29
C GLU A 90 -13.25 -10.08 -11.80
N THR A 91 -14.15 -10.71 -12.55
CA THR A 91 -13.98 -10.82 -14.01
C THR A 91 -14.07 -9.40 -14.60
N PRO A 92 -12.97 -8.77 -15.04
CA PRO A 92 -13.01 -7.36 -15.38
C PRO A 92 -13.84 -7.16 -16.65
N ALA A 93 -14.51 -6.01 -16.77
CA ALA A 93 -14.90 -5.53 -18.09
C ALA A 93 -13.62 -5.45 -18.95
N ALA A 94 -13.61 -6.18 -20.08
CA ALA A 94 -12.41 -6.55 -20.81
C ALA A 94 -11.32 -5.45 -20.92
N ASN A 95 -10.10 -5.77 -20.46
CA ASN A 95 -8.84 -5.04 -20.66
C ASN A 95 -8.64 -3.69 -19.94
N LEU A 96 -9.39 -3.40 -18.90
CA LEU A 96 -9.10 -2.26 -18.01
C LEU A 96 -8.51 -2.77 -16.70
N GLY A 97 -7.47 -2.10 -16.22
CA GLY A 97 -6.85 -2.38 -14.92
C GLY A 97 -5.58 -3.21 -14.95
N CYS A 98 -4.88 -3.16 -13.82
CA CYS A 98 -3.62 -3.83 -13.59
C CYS A 98 -3.86 -5.32 -13.30
N LYS A 99 -3.24 -6.22 -14.07
CA LYS A 99 -3.49 -7.67 -13.95
C LYS A 99 -2.45 -8.40 -13.11
N THR A 100 -1.22 -7.90 -13.14
CA THR A 100 -0.06 -8.57 -12.53
C THR A 100 0.88 -7.54 -11.91
N LEU A 101 1.65 -7.99 -10.93
CA LEU A 101 2.65 -7.18 -10.25
C LEU A 101 3.84 -6.82 -11.16
N GLU A 102 4.04 -7.53 -12.26
CA GLU A 102 5.07 -7.23 -13.28
C GLU A 102 4.90 -5.82 -13.85
N ASP A 103 3.65 -5.42 -14.09
CA ASP A 103 3.30 -4.16 -14.74
C ASP A 103 2.78 -3.09 -13.76
N TYR A 104 2.95 -3.30 -12.44
CA TYR A 104 2.24 -2.49 -11.44
C TYR A 104 2.45 -0.98 -11.62
N ALA A 105 3.71 -0.56 -11.78
CA ALA A 105 4.05 0.87 -11.83
C ALA A 105 3.36 1.59 -12.99
N ASP A 106 3.28 0.95 -14.16
CA ASP A 106 2.71 1.56 -15.36
C ASP A 106 1.17 1.70 -15.27
N CYS A 107 0.52 0.93 -14.40
CA CYS A 107 -0.92 1.05 -14.14
C CYS A 107 -1.29 2.24 -13.26
N TYR A 108 -0.40 2.63 -12.35
CA TYR A 108 -0.64 3.68 -11.37
C TYR A 108 -0.08 5.03 -11.79
N VAL A 109 0.42 5.15 -13.02
CA VAL A 109 1.03 6.38 -13.54
C VAL A 109 0.40 6.77 -14.86
N ASN A 110 0.05 8.05 -15.01
CA ASN A 110 -0.32 8.59 -16.30
C ASN A 110 0.97 8.83 -17.12
N THR A 111 1.26 7.94 -18.07
CA THR A 111 2.50 7.96 -18.86
C THR A 111 2.65 9.16 -19.80
N GLU A 112 1.59 9.93 -20.03
CA GLU A 112 1.64 11.17 -20.81
C GLU A 112 2.08 12.37 -19.96
N THR A 113 1.73 12.37 -18.67
CA THR A 113 1.99 13.50 -17.75
C THR A 113 3.07 13.22 -16.72
N GLY A 114 3.37 11.95 -16.45
CA GLY A 114 4.25 11.50 -15.38
C GLY A 114 3.64 11.58 -13.98
N PHE A 115 2.38 12.00 -13.85
CA PHE A 115 1.69 12.06 -12.57
C PHE A 115 1.17 10.70 -12.12
N LEU A 116 1.23 10.47 -10.82
CA LEU A 116 0.56 9.35 -10.17
C LEU A 116 -0.94 9.40 -10.46
N ASN A 117 -1.47 8.32 -11.05
CA ASN A 117 -2.89 8.07 -11.29
C ASN A 117 -3.41 7.05 -10.27
N ALA A 118 -3.20 7.36 -8.99
CA ALA A 118 -3.60 6.54 -7.86
C ALA A 118 -3.77 7.40 -6.61
N ILE A 119 -4.60 6.95 -5.68
CA ILE A 119 -4.66 7.49 -4.31
C ILE A 119 -3.78 6.60 -3.43
N LEU A 120 -2.82 7.19 -2.74
CA LEU A 120 -2.05 6.51 -1.71
C LEU A 120 -2.85 6.52 -0.42
N VAL A 121 -3.12 5.35 0.13
CA VAL A 121 -3.95 5.21 1.32
C VAL A 121 -3.18 4.54 2.45
N VAL A 122 -3.15 5.20 3.59
CA VAL A 122 -2.61 4.70 4.85
C VAL A 122 -3.72 4.62 5.90
N GLY A 123 -3.62 3.71 6.85
CA GLY A 123 -4.61 3.63 7.93
C GLY A 123 -4.56 4.88 8.82
N GLU A 124 -5.70 5.40 9.27
CA GLU A 124 -5.74 6.49 10.25
C GLU A 124 -5.02 6.12 11.56
N GLY A 125 -5.08 4.83 11.92
CA GLY A 125 -4.37 4.25 13.06
C GLY A 125 -2.97 3.72 12.75
N SER A 126 -2.47 3.89 11.53
CA SER A 126 -1.16 3.38 11.12
C SER A 126 -0.02 4.05 11.90
N SER A 127 1.05 3.29 12.13
CA SER A 127 2.26 3.87 12.70
C SER A 127 3.01 4.73 11.68
N ALA A 128 3.98 5.52 12.16
CA ALA A 128 4.87 6.26 11.27
C ALA A 128 5.66 5.36 10.30
N SER A 129 5.81 4.06 10.61
CA SER A 129 6.49 3.10 9.73
C SER A 129 5.74 2.91 8.41
N ASP A 130 4.40 2.87 8.42
CA ASP A 130 3.60 2.71 7.21
C ASP A 130 3.70 3.95 6.31
N SER A 131 3.77 5.14 6.90
CA SER A 131 4.02 6.38 6.15
C SER A 131 5.41 6.40 5.50
N LEU A 132 6.42 5.84 6.19
CA LEU A 132 7.74 5.64 5.60
C LEU A 132 7.73 4.55 4.53
N ALA A 133 6.98 3.46 4.71
CA ALA A 133 6.79 2.42 3.70
C ALA A 133 6.19 2.99 2.41
N MET A 134 5.17 3.86 2.54
CA MET A 134 4.60 4.61 1.42
C MET A 134 5.64 5.49 0.72
N THR A 135 6.46 6.19 1.49
CA THR A 135 7.53 7.05 0.94
C THR A 135 8.58 6.22 0.21
N ASP A 136 9.02 5.10 0.82
CA ASP A 136 10.00 4.17 0.25
C ASP A 136 9.46 3.60 -1.08
N LEU A 137 8.19 3.17 -1.12
CA LEU A 137 7.54 2.68 -2.35
C LEU A 137 7.49 3.77 -3.41
N PHE A 138 6.91 4.93 -3.09
CA PHE A 138 6.70 6.00 -4.05
C PHE A 138 8.01 6.55 -4.61
N SER A 139 9.01 6.78 -3.77
CA SER A 139 10.30 7.35 -4.19
C SER A 139 11.06 6.50 -5.20
N ALA A 140 10.78 5.19 -5.25
CA ALA A 140 11.35 4.27 -6.22
C ALA A 140 10.46 4.03 -7.45
N MET A 141 9.22 4.55 -7.45
CA MET A 141 8.35 4.43 -8.60
C MET A 141 8.93 5.21 -9.78
N THR A 142 9.11 4.48 -10.88
CA THR A 142 9.48 5.03 -12.17
C THR A 142 8.49 4.54 -13.22
N TYR A 143 8.31 5.34 -14.27
CA TYR A 143 7.50 4.97 -15.41
C TYR A 143 8.30 5.15 -16.70
N THR A 144 7.93 4.43 -17.75
CA THR A 144 8.54 4.60 -19.07
C THR A 144 7.69 5.56 -19.90
N ASN A 145 8.22 6.73 -20.22
CA ASN A 145 7.49 7.71 -21.02
C ASN A 145 7.38 7.30 -22.50
N SER A 146 6.63 8.08 -23.29
CA SER A 146 6.41 7.80 -24.73
C SER A 146 7.69 7.75 -25.59
N SER A 147 8.81 8.27 -25.08
CA SER A 147 10.12 8.20 -25.75
C SER A 147 10.96 6.99 -25.32
N GLY A 148 10.43 6.13 -24.45
CA GLY A 148 11.15 4.97 -23.92
C GLY A 148 12.16 5.33 -22.81
N VAL A 149 12.07 6.52 -22.22
CA VAL A 149 12.95 6.96 -21.13
C VAL A 149 12.26 6.68 -19.80
N GLN A 150 12.99 6.10 -18.85
CA GLN A 150 12.50 5.94 -17.47
C GLN A 150 12.62 7.27 -16.72
N GLU A 151 11.53 7.70 -16.12
CA GLU A 151 11.44 8.94 -15.34
C GLU A 151 10.80 8.66 -13.97
N PRO A 152 11.18 9.42 -12.92
CA PRO A 152 10.52 9.32 -11.63
C PRO A 152 9.06 9.79 -11.74
N VAL A 153 8.19 9.19 -10.95
CA VAL A 153 6.78 9.59 -10.88
C VAL A 153 6.64 10.88 -10.07
N GLU A 154 5.78 11.79 -10.54
CA GLU A 154 5.41 13.00 -9.80
C GLU A 154 4.13 12.78 -8.99
N MET A 155 4.12 13.18 -7.71
CA MET A 155 2.94 13.09 -6.83
C MET A 155 2.23 14.44 -6.76
N LEU A 156 0.92 14.44 -6.95
CA LEU A 156 0.06 15.60 -6.69
C LEU A 156 -0.97 15.23 -5.63
N ASP A 157 -0.74 15.67 -4.39
CA ASP A 157 -1.69 15.59 -3.25
C ASP A 157 -2.57 14.32 -3.26
N ALA A 158 -1.92 13.17 -3.31
CA ALA A 158 -2.55 11.87 -3.54
C ALA A 158 -2.73 11.05 -2.26
N ILE A 159 -2.30 11.57 -1.11
CA ILE A 159 -2.30 10.83 0.16
C ILE A 159 -3.61 11.05 0.89
N ARG A 160 -4.27 9.97 1.29
CA ARG A 160 -5.50 9.99 2.09
C ARG A 160 -5.41 8.96 3.22
N TYR A 161 -6.16 9.19 4.28
CA TYR A 161 -6.42 8.17 5.29
C TYR A 161 -7.52 7.22 4.82
N ASP A 162 -7.51 6.00 5.32
CA ASP A 162 -8.54 4.99 5.02
C ASP A 162 -9.95 5.49 5.39
N SER A 163 -10.09 6.27 6.46
CA SER A 163 -11.35 6.89 6.89
C SER A 163 -11.86 8.03 5.98
N GLU A 164 -11.04 8.52 5.03
CA GLU A 164 -11.42 9.57 4.07
C GLU A 164 -11.93 8.99 2.74
N ILE A 165 -11.86 7.67 2.56
CA ILE A 165 -12.24 7.00 1.32
C ILE A 165 -13.54 6.23 1.54
N ASP A 166 -14.63 6.77 1.01
CA ASP A 166 -15.96 6.12 1.11
C ASP A 166 -16.06 4.86 0.23
N ASP A 167 -15.43 4.88 -0.96
CA ASP A 167 -15.50 3.80 -1.94
C ASP A 167 -14.14 3.61 -2.63
N ILE A 168 -13.46 2.52 -2.26
CA ILE A 168 -12.16 2.15 -2.80
C ILE A 168 -12.20 1.74 -4.29
N THR A 169 -13.37 1.34 -4.79
CA THR A 169 -13.50 0.86 -6.16
C THR A 169 -13.47 2.00 -7.16
N MET A 170 -13.71 3.25 -6.75
CA MET A 170 -13.85 4.38 -7.68
C MET A 170 -12.54 4.88 -8.29
N ASN A 171 -11.40 4.61 -7.66
CA ASN A 171 -10.10 5.09 -8.10
C ASN A 171 -9.08 3.94 -8.04
N ASN A 172 -7.99 4.10 -8.78
CA ASN A 172 -6.83 3.27 -8.49
C ASN A 172 -6.29 3.66 -7.11
N THR A 173 -5.96 2.66 -6.29
CA THR A 173 -5.43 2.92 -4.95
C THR A 173 -4.16 2.11 -4.68
N ILE A 174 -3.30 2.64 -3.84
CA ILE A 174 -2.17 1.90 -3.26
C ILE A 174 -2.38 1.91 -1.76
N LEU A 175 -2.81 0.78 -1.22
CA LEU A 175 -3.08 0.58 0.21
C LEU A 175 -1.83 0.08 0.90
N ILE A 176 -1.43 0.78 1.95
CA ILE A 176 -0.25 0.44 2.74
C ILE A 176 -0.65 0.37 4.21
N GLY A 177 -0.23 -0.70 4.88
CA GLY A 177 -0.45 -0.90 6.31
C GLY A 177 -0.98 -2.28 6.63
N SER A 178 -0.93 -2.65 7.91
CA SER A 178 -1.44 -3.94 8.37
C SER A 178 -2.96 -4.04 8.26
N LEU A 179 -3.47 -5.28 8.25
CA LEU A 179 -4.91 -5.57 8.18
C LEU A 179 -5.68 -5.12 9.43
N GLU A 180 -4.99 -4.80 10.54
CA GLU A 180 -5.62 -4.40 11.79
C GLU A 180 -5.85 -2.89 11.87
N VAL A 181 -5.00 -2.10 11.20
CA VAL A 181 -5.01 -0.63 11.31
C VAL A 181 -5.56 0.06 10.06
N ASN A 182 -5.58 -0.62 8.91
CA ASN A 182 -6.14 -0.11 7.67
C ASN A 182 -7.40 -0.90 7.32
N SER A 183 -8.56 -0.30 7.60
CA SER A 183 -9.88 -0.92 7.43
C SER A 183 -10.20 -1.25 5.98
N LEU A 184 -9.70 -0.48 5.02
CA LEU A 184 -9.87 -0.75 3.59
C LEU A 184 -9.01 -1.93 3.14
N THR A 185 -7.77 -2.01 3.62
CA THR A 185 -6.92 -3.19 3.37
C THR A 185 -7.57 -4.43 3.94
N GLN A 186 -8.11 -4.35 5.16
CA GLN A 186 -8.86 -5.44 5.77
C GLN A 186 -10.08 -5.84 4.93
N SER A 187 -10.85 -4.87 4.43
CA SER A 187 -12.01 -5.14 3.59
C SER A 187 -11.58 -5.84 2.30
N LEU A 188 -10.57 -5.35 1.59
CA LEU A 188 -10.11 -5.97 0.34
C LEU A 188 -9.48 -7.34 0.54
N VAL A 189 -8.71 -7.54 1.59
CA VAL A 189 -8.07 -8.84 1.81
C VAL A 189 -9.06 -9.84 2.39
N GLY A 190 -9.91 -9.41 3.33
CA GLY A 190 -10.87 -10.25 4.06
C GLY A 190 -12.14 -10.59 3.28
N GLU A 191 -12.61 -9.71 2.38
CA GLU A 191 -13.75 -10.00 1.49
C GLU A 191 -13.38 -11.00 0.40
N TYR A 192 -12.14 -10.93 -0.09
CA TYR A 192 -11.67 -11.77 -1.19
C TYR A 192 -11.04 -13.08 -0.76
N HIS A 193 -10.76 -13.28 0.54
CA HIS A 193 -10.23 -14.55 1.07
C HIS A 193 -10.15 -14.51 2.62
N PRO A 194 -10.09 -15.65 3.35
CA PRO A 194 -9.34 -15.64 4.60
C PRO A 194 -7.95 -15.14 4.24
N ALA A 195 -7.59 -13.93 4.70
CA ALA A 195 -6.25 -13.39 4.58
C ALA A 195 -5.27 -14.54 4.82
N PRO A 196 -4.22 -14.72 3.99
CA PRO A 196 -3.20 -15.69 4.34
C PRO A 196 -2.82 -15.40 5.78
N SER A 197 -2.85 -16.43 6.63
CA SER A 197 -2.47 -16.29 8.03
C SER A 197 -0.99 -15.92 8.04
N LEU A 198 -0.71 -14.63 7.85
CA LEU A 198 0.63 -14.10 7.76
C LEU A 198 1.33 -14.48 9.05
N LYS A 199 2.52 -15.04 8.92
CA LYS A 199 3.39 -15.20 10.08
C LYS A 199 4.02 -13.87 10.43
N GLU A 200 4.61 -13.79 11.62
CA GLU A 200 5.22 -12.57 12.16
C GLU A 200 6.21 -11.88 11.19
N ASP A 201 6.89 -12.68 10.38
CA ASP A 201 7.92 -12.25 9.44
C ASP A 201 7.46 -12.24 7.98
N GLU A 202 6.14 -12.28 7.75
CA GLU A 202 5.54 -12.30 6.43
C GLU A 202 4.76 -11.00 6.15
N ALA A 203 4.78 -10.63 4.88
CA ALA A 203 3.94 -9.60 4.33
C ALA A 203 3.35 -10.08 3.02
N VAL A 204 2.26 -9.45 2.63
CA VAL A 204 1.53 -9.77 1.41
C VAL A 204 1.52 -8.56 0.50
N VAL A 205 1.75 -8.83 -0.78
CA VAL A 205 1.67 -7.86 -1.85
C VAL A 205 0.72 -8.40 -2.88
N GLY A 206 -0.30 -7.65 -3.25
CA GLY A 206 -1.26 -8.13 -4.23
C GLY A 206 -1.94 -7.01 -4.99
N ILE A 207 -2.44 -7.32 -6.18
CA ILE A 207 -3.28 -6.44 -6.98
C ILE A 207 -4.70 -6.96 -6.95
N CYS A 208 -5.63 -6.09 -6.58
CA CYS A 208 -7.05 -6.35 -6.58
C CYS A 208 -7.72 -5.52 -7.67
N THR A 209 -8.37 -6.17 -8.64
CA THR A 209 -9.04 -5.49 -9.75
C THR A 209 -10.54 -5.47 -9.50
N HIS A 210 -11.12 -4.26 -9.53
CA HIS A 210 -12.54 -4.04 -9.30
C HIS A 210 -13.34 -4.17 -10.60
N ALA A 211 -14.63 -4.50 -10.51
CA ALA A 211 -15.52 -4.65 -11.67
C ALA A 211 -15.48 -3.46 -12.67
N ILE A 212 -15.24 -2.23 -12.18
CA ILE A 212 -15.22 -1.02 -13.00
C ILE A 212 -13.87 -0.77 -13.71
N GLY A 213 -12.88 -1.65 -13.53
CA GLY A 213 -11.59 -1.61 -14.21
C GLY A 213 -10.49 -0.82 -13.50
N THR A 214 -10.77 -0.28 -12.32
CA THR A 214 -9.77 0.26 -11.38
C THR A 214 -9.06 -0.87 -10.65
N SER A 215 -7.88 -0.59 -10.09
CA SER A 215 -7.12 -1.57 -9.31
C SER A 215 -6.58 -1.00 -8.01
N SER A 216 -6.48 -1.86 -7.00
CA SER A 216 -5.86 -1.57 -5.71
C SER A 216 -4.60 -2.41 -5.55
N LEU A 217 -3.45 -1.77 -5.36
CA LEU A 217 -2.23 -2.43 -4.92
C LEU A 217 -2.25 -2.50 -3.40
N VAL A 218 -2.24 -3.70 -2.84
CA VAL A 218 -2.20 -3.96 -1.42
C VAL A 218 -0.78 -4.27 -0.99
N VAL A 219 -0.28 -3.57 0.02
CA VAL A 219 1.01 -3.85 0.68
C VAL A 219 0.75 -3.93 2.19
N ALA A 220 0.65 -5.15 2.71
CA ALA A 220 0.26 -5.39 4.09
C ALA A 220 1.16 -6.41 4.76
N GLY A 221 1.88 -5.99 5.80
CA GLY A 221 2.66 -6.86 6.68
C GLY A 221 1.86 -7.38 7.85
N TYR A 222 2.33 -8.47 8.46
CA TYR A 222 1.89 -8.87 9.80
C TYR A 222 2.16 -7.77 10.83
N ASN A 223 3.33 -7.11 10.71
CA ASN A 223 3.74 -5.98 11.52
C ASN A 223 4.34 -4.87 10.64
N ASP A 224 4.58 -3.72 11.25
CA ASP A 224 5.14 -2.51 10.62
C ASP A 224 6.47 -2.73 9.90
N HIS A 225 7.32 -3.61 10.43
CA HIS A 225 8.61 -3.93 9.83
C HIS A 225 8.44 -4.77 8.56
N ALA A 226 7.53 -5.74 8.58
CA ALA A 226 7.17 -6.56 7.44
C ALA A 226 6.52 -5.71 6.33
N THR A 227 5.61 -4.79 6.69
CA THR A 227 4.97 -3.86 5.74
C THR A 227 6.02 -3.01 5.03
N ARG A 228 6.93 -2.39 5.78
CA ARG A 228 7.98 -1.55 5.22
C ARG A 228 8.95 -2.33 4.34
N MET A 229 9.35 -3.53 4.75
CA MET A 229 10.17 -4.40 3.91
C MET A 229 9.45 -4.74 2.61
N ALA A 230 8.17 -5.10 2.63
CA ALA A 230 7.41 -5.42 1.43
C ALA A 230 7.33 -4.22 0.47
N ALA A 231 7.11 -3.01 1.00
CA ALA A 231 7.17 -1.78 0.21
C ALA A 231 8.54 -1.59 -0.46
N GLN A 232 9.64 -1.84 0.26
CA GLN A 232 11.00 -1.78 -0.27
C GLN A 232 11.29 -2.86 -1.32
N VAL A 233 10.73 -4.06 -1.16
CA VAL A 233 10.81 -5.12 -2.18
C VAL A 233 10.13 -4.68 -3.47
N ILE A 234 8.90 -4.15 -3.39
CA ILE A 234 8.17 -3.65 -4.57
C ILE A 234 8.92 -2.53 -5.27
N ALA A 235 9.51 -1.63 -4.48
CA ALA A 235 10.31 -0.51 -4.94
C ALA A 235 11.57 -0.95 -5.70
N ASN A 236 12.30 -1.94 -5.19
CA ASN A 236 13.67 -2.23 -5.66
C ASN A 236 13.80 -3.52 -6.48
N ARG A 237 12.80 -4.40 -6.46
CA ARG A 237 12.85 -5.75 -7.06
C ARG A 237 11.70 -6.01 -8.04
N LYS A 238 11.30 -4.98 -8.81
CA LYS A 238 10.20 -5.06 -9.79
C LYS A 238 10.30 -6.27 -10.72
N ASP A 239 11.50 -6.58 -11.21
CA ASP A 239 11.76 -7.68 -12.15
C ASP A 239 11.53 -9.08 -11.55
N GLU A 240 11.41 -9.18 -10.23
CA GLU A 240 11.14 -10.44 -9.53
C GLU A 240 9.66 -10.62 -9.18
N LEU A 241 8.86 -9.55 -9.29
CA LEU A 241 7.44 -9.59 -8.98
C LEU A 241 6.67 -10.30 -10.09
N GLN A 242 5.82 -11.27 -9.72
CA GLN A 242 5.07 -12.10 -10.67
C GLN A 242 3.66 -12.36 -10.16
N GLY A 243 2.75 -12.64 -11.09
CA GLY A 243 1.36 -12.96 -10.78
C GLY A 243 0.58 -11.77 -10.22
N ASP A 244 -0.58 -12.06 -9.64
CA ASP A 244 -1.47 -11.10 -8.99
C ASP A 244 -1.15 -10.88 -7.52
N VAL A 245 -0.53 -11.88 -6.89
CA VAL A 245 -0.27 -11.92 -5.45
C VAL A 245 1.08 -12.58 -5.16
N MET A 246 1.83 -12.00 -4.23
CA MET A 246 3.04 -12.57 -3.65
C MET A 246 3.06 -12.43 -2.13
N VAL A 247 3.66 -13.42 -1.48
CA VAL A 247 4.08 -13.33 -0.08
C VAL A 247 5.57 -13.00 -0.04
N VAL A 248 5.90 -11.98 0.75
CA VAL A 248 7.26 -11.54 1.04
C VAL A 248 7.63 -12.03 2.44
N GLU A 249 8.71 -12.78 2.57
CA GLU A 249 9.15 -13.35 3.85
C GLU A 249 10.57 -12.90 4.19
N THR A 250 10.84 -12.67 5.47
CA THR A 250 12.22 -12.47 5.94
C THR A 250 12.89 -13.81 6.28
N PRO A 251 14.13 -14.04 5.85
CA PRO A 251 14.91 -15.12 6.41
C PRO A 251 15.39 -14.75 7.82
N ASN A 252 14.97 -15.52 8.83
CA ASN A 252 15.44 -15.43 10.22
C ASN A 252 15.05 -14.11 10.94
N GLY A 253 13.89 -13.52 10.64
CA GLY A 253 13.39 -12.33 11.36
C GLY A 253 14.22 -11.05 11.12
N THR A 254 15.09 -11.04 10.11
CA THR A 254 15.85 -9.84 9.73
C THR A 254 15.14 -9.14 8.59
N TYR A 255 14.53 -7.99 8.88
CA TYR A 255 13.85 -7.15 7.89
C TYR A 255 14.84 -6.45 6.95
N ASN A 256 15.30 -7.18 5.94
CA ASN A 256 16.14 -6.70 4.85
C ASN A 256 15.55 -7.13 3.51
N TRP A 257 15.09 -6.13 2.73
CA TRP A 257 14.45 -6.32 1.42
C TRP A 257 15.37 -7.02 0.40
N GLU A 258 16.69 -6.85 0.50
CA GLU A 258 17.67 -7.47 -0.40
C GLU A 258 17.68 -9.00 -0.25
N SER A 259 17.46 -9.48 0.97
CA SER A 259 17.48 -10.91 1.31
C SER A 259 16.09 -11.54 1.41
N ALA A 260 15.03 -10.74 1.27
CA ALA A 260 13.66 -11.23 1.39
C ALA A 260 13.37 -12.33 0.35
N THR A 261 12.62 -13.35 0.73
CA THR A 261 12.16 -14.39 -0.19
C THR A 261 10.77 -14.06 -0.69
N LEU A 262 10.55 -14.27 -1.99
CA LEU A 262 9.25 -14.06 -2.63
C LEU A 262 8.67 -15.41 -3.00
N ARG A 263 7.41 -15.66 -2.63
CA ARG A 263 6.68 -16.85 -3.06
C ARG A 263 5.28 -16.51 -3.49
N ASN A 264 4.75 -17.31 -4.41
CA ASN A 264 3.32 -17.31 -4.66
C ASN A 264 2.62 -18.02 -3.48
N PRO A 265 1.47 -17.50 -3.01
CA PRO A 265 0.69 -18.11 -1.94
C PRO A 265 0.22 -19.52 -2.28
#